data_AF-A0A252B1B2-F1
#
_entry.id   AF-A0A252B1B2-F1
#
_cell.length_a   1.000
_cell.length_b   1.000
_cell.length_c   1.000
_cell.angle_alpha   90.00
_cell.angle_beta   90.00
_cell.angle_gamma   90.00
#
_symmetry.space_group_name_H-M   'P 1'
#
loop_
_entity.id
_entity.type
_entity.pdbx_description
1 polymer ?
#
loop_
_entity_poly.entity_id
_entity_poly.type
_entity_poly.pdbx_seq_one_letter_code
_entity_poly.pdbx_strand_id
1 'polypeptide(L)'
;MKQPGFFDVEERLARLSGLGDQLEAFSRTVDFEVFRPDLEKALAYSDGSKGGRPPFDPVLMFKILVIQTLNNLSDERTEYLINDRLSFMRFLGLGLSDRVPDAKTIWLFRERLTQAGAIERLFERFDATLRSAGYLPMSGQILDATLVAAPKQRNTNAEKADLRAGRIPEDWQDKPSKLSHKDRHARWTLKFTKAKQQDDGTMPSRDLAIPFFGYKSHVSIDRKFRFIRKWKTTDAAASDGARLREGLLDKTNT
;
A
#
# COMPACT_ATOMS: atom_id res chain seq x y z
N MET A 1 -23.86 20.39 -23.67
CA MET A 1 -23.58 19.22 -22.80
C MET A 1 -24.72 18.23 -22.96
N LYS A 2 -24.45 16.93 -23.14
CA LYS A 2 -25.50 15.89 -23.09
C LYS A 2 -25.90 15.68 -21.64
N GLN A 3 -27.21 15.64 -21.36
CA GLN A 3 -27.71 15.22 -20.06
C GLN A 3 -27.47 13.71 -19.90
N PRO A 4 -26.95 13.25 -18.74
CA PRO A 4 -26.86 11.82 -18.47
C PRO A 4 -28.27 11.24 -18.33
N GLY A 5 -28.48 10.06 -18.91
CA GLY A 5 -29.69 9.26 -18.71
C GLY A 5 -29.76 8.70 -17.30
N PHE A 6 -30.98 8.41 -16.84
CA PHE A 6 -31.25 7.96 -15.48
C PHE A 6 -30.54 6.65 -15.12
N PHE A 7 -30.29 5.78 -16.11
CA PHE A 7 -29.67 4.46 -15.93
C PHE A 7 -28.23 4.38 -16.45
N ASP A 8 -27.64 5.47 -16.95
CA ASP A 8 -26.33 5.46 -17.61
C ASP A 8 -25.21 4.88 -16.71
N VAL A 9 -25.28 5.17 -15.41
CA VAL A 9 -24.31 4.67 -14.42
C VAL A 9 -24.52 3.17 -14.18
N GLU A 10 -25.76 2.72 -14.04
CA GLU A 10 -26.11 1.32 -13.82
C GLU A 10 -25.74 0.45 -15.02
N GLU A 11 -26.07 0.90 -16.23
CA GLU A 11 -25.70 0.22 -17.47
C GLU A 11 -24.17 0.08 -17.62
N ARG A 12 -23.44 1.14 -17.27
CA ARG A 12 -21.97 1.12 -17.30
C ARG A 12 -21.39 0.16 -16.26
N LEU A 13 -21.95 0.13 -15.05
CA LEU A 13 -21.56 -0.81 -14.00
C LEU A 13 -21.90 -2.26 -14.37
N ALA A 14 -23.07 -2.51 -14.97
CA ALA A 14 -23.46 -3.83 -15.46
C ALA A 14 -22.52 -4.32 -16.57
N ARG A 15 -22.13 -3.43 -17.48
CA ARG A 15 -21.11 -3.73 -18.49
C ARG A 15 -19.75 -4.08 -17.86
N LEU A 16 -19.33 -3.36 -16.82
CA LEU A 16 -18.10 -3.67 -16.07
C LEU A 16 -18.19 -5.04 -15.38
N SER A 17 -19.33 -5.36 -14.78
CA SER A 17 -19.59 -6.69 -14.21
C SER A 17 -19.44 -7.79 -15.25
N GLY A 18 -19.98 -7.59 -16.47
CA GLY A 18 -19.82 -8.53 -17.58
C GLY A 18 -18.38 -8.70 -18.08
N LEU A 19 -17.53 -7.68 -17.90
CA LEU A 19 -16.09 -7.76 -18.22
C LEU A 19 -15.24 -8.40 -17.11
N GLY A 20 -15.82 -8.66 -15.94
CA GLY A 20 -15.15 -9.27 -14.79
C GLY A 20 -14.60 -8.25 -13.80
N ASP A 21 -15.48 -7.58 -13.06
CA ASP A 21 -15.08 -6.71 -11.94
C ASP A 21 -14.62 -7.54 -10.74
N GLN A 22 -13.31 -7.52 -10.49
CA GLN A 22 -12.67 -8.21 -9.38
C GLN A 22 -13.15 -7.69 -8.01
N LEU A 23 -13.46 -6.40 -7.88
CA LEU A 23 -13.92 -5.83 -6.62
C LEU A 23 -15.34 -6.28 -6.28
N GLU A 24 -16.18 -6.48 -7.30
CA GLU A 24 -17.50 -7.06 -7.10
C GLU A 24 -17.41 -8.52 -6.63
N ALA A 25 -16.49 -9.30 -7.20
CA ALA A 25 -16.20 -10.65 -6.72
C ALA A 25 -15.79 -10.64 -5.24
N PHE A 26 -14.96 -9.69 -4.80
CA PHE A 26 -14.60 -9.55 -3.38
C PHE A 26 -15.80 -9.26 -2.49
N SER A 27 -16.64 -8.29 -2.84
CA SER A 27 -17.83 -7.96 -2.06
C SER A 27 -18.82 -9.12 -1.93
N ARG A 28 -18.89 -10.01 -2.93
CA ARG A 28 -19.75 -11.20 -2.88
C ARG A 28 -19.16 -12.34 -2.04
N THR A 29 -17.84 -12.37 -1.91
CA THR A 29 -17.10 -13.51 -1.33
C THR A 29 -16.78 -13.26 0.14
N VAL A 30 -16.44 -12.01 0.49
CA VAL A 30 -15.98 -11.62 1.81
C VAL A 30 -17.04 -10.73 2.45
N ASP A 31 -17.60 -11.19 3.56
CA ASP A 31 -18.33 -10.31 4.46
C ASP A 31 -17.33 -9.45 5.24
N PHE A 32 -17.24 -8.17 4.85
CA PHE A 32 -16.31 -7.23 5.47
C PHE A 32 -16.75 -6.78 6.86
N GLU A 33 -18.01 -6.99 7.25
CA GLU A 33 -18.49 -6.66 8.60
C GLU A 33 -17.83 -7.54 9.67
N VAL A 34 -17.36 -8.73 9.30
CA VAL A 34 -16.63 -9.67 10.17
C VAL A 34 -15.34 -9.04 10.75
N PHE A 35 -14.76 -8.03 10.09
CA PHE A 35 -13.57 -7.32 10.57
C PHE A 35 -13.88 -6.17 11.51
N ARG A 36 -15.13 -5.70 11.59
CA ARG A 36 -15.52 -4.53 12.40
C ARG A 36 -15.06 -4.62 13.86
N PRO A 37 -15.26 -5.74 14.58
CA PRO A 37 -14.85 -5.82 15.99
C PRO A 37 -13.33 -5.65 16.19
N ASP A 38 -12.52 -6.22 15.30
CA ASP A 38 -11.07 -6.11 15.35
C ASP A 38 -10.61 -4.69 15.00
N LEU A 39 -11.26 -4.06 14.02
CA LEU A 39 -10.99 -2.69 13.61
C LEU A 39 -11.35 -1.69 14.72
N GLU A 40 -12.52 -1.80 15.33
CA GLU A 40 -12.94 -0.92 16.42
C GLU A 40 -12.01 -1.05 17.63
N LYS A 41 -11.64 -2.28 17.98
CA LYS A 41 -10.67 -2.55 19.06
C LYS A 41 -9.30 -1.96 18.76
N ALA A 42 -8.82 -2.07 17.53
CA ALA A 42 -7.50 -1.55 17.13
C ALA A 42 -7.48 -0.02 17.04
N LEU A 43 -8.55 0.60 16.55
CA LEU A 43 -8.63 2.05 16.35
C LEU A 43 -8.88 2.80 17.66
N ALA A 44 -9.57 2.16 18.61
CA ALA A 44 -9.88 2.69 19.94
C ALA A 44 -10.34 4.17 19.88
N TYR A 45 -11.23 4.48 18.93
CA TYR A 45 -11.72 5.84 18.76
C TYR A 45 -12.43 6.29 20.04
N SER A 46 -12.18 7.53 20.46
CA SER A 46 -12.92 8.14 21.56
C SER A 46 -14.40 8.26 21.21
N ASP A 47 -15.26 8.18 22.23
CA ASP A 47 -16.72 8.33 22.20
C ASP A 47 -17.26 9.67 21.62
N GLY A 48 -16.39 10.56 21.15
CA GLY A 48 -16.77 11.85 20.59
C GLY A 48 -17.10 12.91 21.65
N SER A 49 -16.90 12.62 22.94
CA SER A 49 -17.16 13.53 24.07
C SER A 49 -16.41 14.87 23.95
N LYS A 50 -15.24 14.88 23.32
CA LYS A 50 -14.42 16.09 23.10
C LYS A 50 -14.85 16.91 21.88
N GLY A 51 -15.89 16.51 21.16
CA GLY A 51 -16.30 17.10 19.90
C GLY A 51 -15.31 16.80 18.76
N GLY A 52 -15.76 17.00 17.52
CA GLY A 52 -14.96 16.78 16.33
C GLY A 52 -15.79 16.19 15.19
N ARG A 53 -15.20 16.15 14.00
CA ARG A 53 -15.81 15.52 12.85
C ARG A 53 -15.88 14.00 13.09
N PRO A 54 -17.04 13.34 12.86
CA PRO A 54 -17.14 11.90 13.06
C PRO A 54 -16.14 11.16 12.16
N PRO A 55 -15.49 10.10 12.67
CA PRO A 55 -14.61 9.27 11.86
C PRO A 55 -15.38 8.58 10.74
N PHE A 56 -14.69 8.25 9.66
CA PHE A 56 -15.26 7.38 8.63
C PHE A 56 -15.48 5.97 9.18
N ASP A 57 -16.42 5.25 8.57
CA ASP A 57 -16.69 3.85 8.92
C ASP A 57 -15.41 2.99 8.81
N PRO A 58 -15.03 2.25 9.87
CA PRO A 58 -13.81 1.43 9.86
C PRO A 58 -13.77 0.39 8.76
N VAL A 59 -14.92 -0.20 8.40
CA VAL A 59 -15.01 -1.23 7.36
C VAL A 59 -14.77 -0.60 5.98
N LEU A 60 -15.37 0.56 5.71
CA LEU A 60 -15.06 1.36 4.51
C LEU A 60 -13.56 1.68 4.43
N MET A 61 -12.95 2.15 5.51
CA MET A 61 -11.53 2.47 5.54
C MET A 61 -10.64 1.23 5.32
N PHE A 62 -11.03 0.06 5.84
CA PHE A 62 -10.33 -1.19 5.58
C PHE A 62 -10.45 -1.64 4.12
N LYS A 63 -11.64 -1.51 3.51
CA LYS A 63 -11.82 -1.74 2.06
C LYS A 63 -10.92 -0.84 1.21
N ILE A 64 -10.71 0.41 1.61
CA ILE A 64 -9.74 1.30 0.94
C ILE A 64 -8.33 0.73 1.03
N LEU A 65 -7.90 0.22 2.19
CA LEU A 65 -6.59 -0.44 2.31
C LEU A 65 -6.49 -1.68 1.40
N VAL A 66 -7.57 -2.44 1.22
CA VAL A 66 -7.62 -3.56 0.26
C VAL A 66 -7.44 -3.07 -1.17
N ILE A 67 -8.14 -2.00 -1.59
CA ILE A 67 -7.92 -1.38 -2.92
C ILE A 67 -6.46 -0.94 -3.08
N GLN A 68 -5.90 -0.28 -2.06
CA GLN A 68 -4.54 0.23 -2.06
C GLN A 68 -3.51 -0.87 -2.26
N THR A 69 -3.65 -1.95 -1.49
CA THR A 69 -2.78 -3.11 -1.60
C THR A 69 -2.92 -3.72 -2.98
N LEU A 70 -4.12 -4.16 -3.38
CA LEU A 70 -4.33 -4.82 -4.68
C LEU A 70 -3.79 -4.07 -5.90
N ASN A 71 -3.81 -2.74 -5.87
CA ASN A 71 -3.37 -1.89 -6.99
C ASN A 71 -2.01 -1.22 -6.75
N ASN A 72 -1.32 -1.52 -5.64
CA ASN A 72 -0.06 -0.89 -5.23
C ASN A 72 -0.09 0.66 -5.28
N LEU A 73 -1.14 1.25 -4.72
CA LEU A 73 -1.42 2.69 -4.80
C LEU A 73 -0.86 3.45 -3.61
N SER A 74 -0.37 4.68 -3.85
CA SER A 74 -0.11 5.66 -2.79
C SER A 74 -1.41 6.24 -2.24
N ASP A 75 -1.38 6.83 -1.04
CA ASP A 75 -2.56 7.45 -0.42
C ASP A 75 -3.20 8.53 -1.31
N GLU A 76 -2.38 9.39 -1.91
CA GLU A 76 -2.82 10.43 -2.86
C GLU A 76 -3.44 9.84 -4.13
N ARG A 77 -2.83 8.79 -4.67
CA ARG A 77 -3.35 8.13 -5.87
C ARG A 77 -4.66 7.39 -5.57
N THR A 78 -4.82 6.92 -4.35
CA THR A 78 -6.01 6.22 -3.88
C THR A 78 -7.18 7.18 -3.78
N GLU A 79 -6.99 8.33 -3.12
CA GLU A 79 -7.98 9.40 -3.08
C GLU A 79 -8.43 9.78 -4.50
N TYR A 80 -7.48 10.02 -5.40
CA TYR A 80 -7.78 10.36 -6.79
C TYR A 80 -8.60 9.26 -7.48
N LEU A 81 -8.17 8.00 -7.38
CA LEU A 81 -8.82 6.89 -8.09
C LEU A 81 -10.20 6.53 -7.51
N ILE A 82 -10.44 6.76 -6.22
CA ILE A 82 -11.78 6.60 -5.64
C ILE A 82 -12.74 7.63 -6.25
N ASN A 83 -12.30 8.87 -6.46
CA ASN A 83 -13.11 9.91 -7.10
C ASN A 83 -13.28 9.68 -8.62
N ASP A 84 -12.32 9.06 -9.28
CA ASP A 84 -12.33 8.83 -10.75
C ASP A 84 -13.09 7.56 -11.15
N ARG A 85 -13.00 6.48 -10.36
CA ARG A 85 -13.48 5.16 -10.77
C ARG A 85 -14.78 4.75 -10.08
N LEU A 86 -15.83 4.64 -10.88
CA LEU A 86 -17.13 4.11 -10.46
C LEU A 86 -17.06 2.70 -9.84
N SER A 87 -16.15 1.83 -10.30
CA SER A 87 -15.98 0.50 -9.71
C SER A 87 -15.44 0.55 -8.28
N PHE A 88 -14.58 1.52 -7.96
CA PHE A 88 -14.06 1.72 -6.61
C PHE A 88 -15.15 2.29 -5.70
N MET A 89 -15.91 3.28 -6.18
CA MET A 89 -17.06 3.82 -5.45
C MET A 89 -18.09 2.73 -5.14
N ARG A 90 -18.44 1.88 -6.13
CA ARG A 90 -19.34 0.74 -5.97
C ARG A 90 -18.85 -0.23 -4.90
N PHE A 91 -17.56 -0.59 -4.90
CA PHE A 91 -16.99 -1.49 -3.90
C PHE A 91 -17.05 -0.92 -2.47
N LEU A 92 -16.79 0.38 -2.35
CA LEU A 92 -16.82 1.11 -1.09
C LEU A 92 -18.24 1.41 -0.61
N GLY A 93 -19.26 1.26 -1.46
CA GLY A 93 -20.64 1.63 -1.16
C GLY A 93 -20.88 3.14 -1.15
N LEU A 94 -20.05 3.90 -1.88
CA LEU A 94 -20.14 5.35 -1.98
C LEU A 94 -21.01 5.76 -3.17
N GLY A 95 -21.95 6.68 -2.95
CA GLY A 95 -22.67 7.41 -3.98
C GLY A 95 -21.84 8.55 -4.58
N LEU A 96 -22.27 9.09 -5.73
CA LEU A 96 -21.55 10.16 -6.45
C LEU A 96 -21.36 11.45 -5.64
N SER A 97 -22.26 11.72 -4.70
CA SER A 97 -22.22 12.88 -3.80
C SER A 97 -21.56 12.59 -2.46
N ASP A 98 -21.22 11.33 -2.18
CA ASP A 98 -20.67 10.96 -0.89
C ASP A 98 -19.24 11.43 -0.74
N ARG A 99 -18.86 11.68 0.50
CA ARG A 99 -17.54 12.22 0.79
C ARG A 99 -16.49 11.11 0.78
N VAL A 100 -15.43 11.32 0.00
CA VAL A 100 -14.28 10.42 -0.06
C VAL A 100 -13.26 10.79 1.03
N PRO A 101 -12.64 9.80 1.72
CA PRO A 101 -11.52 10.05 2.61
C PRO A 101 -10.31 10.62 1.85
N ASP A 102 -9.72 11.69 2.39
CA ASP A 102 -8.49 12.25 1.82
C ASP A 102 -7.26 11.39 2.13
N ALA A 103 -6.16 11.62 1.42
CA ALA A 103 -4.92 10.88 1.57
C ALA A 103 -4.40 10.88 3.02
N LYS A 104 -4.56 12.00 3.75
CA LYS A 104 -4.15 12.13 5.15
C LYS A 104 -4.99 11.25 6.07
N THR A 105 -6.29 11.14 5.81
CA THR A 105 -7.21 10.29 6.56
C THR A 105 -6.87 8.81 6.35
N ILE A 106 -6.58 8.42 5.11
CA ILE A 106 -6.14 7.07 4.77
C ILE A 106 -4.81 6.74 5.47
N TRP A 107 -3.84 7.65 5.40
CA TRP A 107 -2.56 7.53 6.09
C TRP A 107 -2.74 7.38 7.61
N LEU A 108 -3.52 8.26 8.24
CA LEU A 108 -3.74 8.24 9.69
C LEU A 108 -4.40 6.93 10.16
N PHE A 109 -5.34 6.42 9.37
CA PHE A 109 -5.98 5.13 9.63
C PHE A 109 -4.97 3.97 9.59
N ARG A 110 -4.15 3.92 8.55
CA ARG A 110 -3.08 2.92 8.40
C ARG A 110 -2.07 3.00 9.55
N GLU A 111 -1.66 4.21 9.92
CA GLU A 111 -0.71 4.45 11.00
C GLU A 111 -1.24 3.92 12.33
N ARG A 112 -2.51 4.19 12.67
CA ARG A 112 -3.14 3.66 13.89
C ARG A 112 -3.17 2.13 13.92
N LEU A 113 -3.56 1.48 12.83
CA LEU A 113 -3.57 0.02 12.74
C LEU A 113 -2.17 -0.58 12.85
N THR A 114 -1.16 0.14 12.36
CA THR A 114 0.25 -0.28 12.45
C THR A 114 0.76 -0.16 13.88
N GLN A 115 0.48 0.95 14.56
CA GLN A 115 0.82 1.15 15.97
C GLN A 115 0.13 0.13 16.88
N ALA A 116 -1.09 -0.28 16.55
CA ALA A 116 -1.83 -1.32 17.25
C ALA A 116 -1.38 -2.77 16.92
N GLY A 117 -0.45 -2.96 15.97
CA GLY A 117 -0.05 -4.29 15.49
C GLY A 117 -1.22 -5.11 14.93
N ALA A 118 -2.23 -4.43 14.38
CA ALA A 118 -3.45 -5.05 13.88
C ALA A 118 -3.42 -5.31 12.37
N ILE A 119 -2.61 -4.54 11.62
CA ILE A 119 -2.62 -4.59 10.15
C ILE A 119 -2.29 -5.97 9.60
N GLU A 120 -1.25 -6.64 10.10
CA GLU A 120 -0.84 -7.98 9.65
C GLU A 120 -1.95 -9.01 9.93
N ARG A 121 -2.48 -9.02 11.16
CA ARG A 121 -3.56 -9.93 11.57
C ARG A 121 -4.84 -9.77 10.76
N LEU A 122 -5.23 -8.53 10.47
CA LEU A 122 -6.42 -8.22 9.66
C LEU A 122 -6.26 -8.77 8.23
N PHE A 123 -5.09 -8.59 7.62
CA PHE A 123 -4.82 -9.09 6.27
C PHE A 123 -4.63 -10.60 6.23
N GLU A 124 -4.04 -11.22 7.25
CA GLU A 124 -4.00 -12.68 7.38
C GLU A 124 -5.40 -13.28 7.46
N ARG A 125 -6.28 -12.67 8.26
CA ARG A 125 -7.68 -13.09 8.36
C ARG A 125 -8.42 -12.88 7.03
N PHE A 126 -8.16 -11.78 6.33
CA PHE A 126 -8.69 -11.54 4.99
C PHE A 126 -8.24 -12.63 4.01
N ASP A 127 -6.94 -12.98 4.00
CA ASP A 127 -6.41 -14.05 3.16
C ASP A 127 -7.05 -15.41 3.50
N ALA A 128 -7.24 -15.71 4.78
CA ALA A 128 -7.88 -16.93 5.24
C ALA A 128 -9.35 -17.02 4.78
N THR A 129 -10.10 -15.93 4.87
CA THR A 129 -11.48 -15.87 4.37
C THR A 129 -11.52 -16.13 2.86
N LEU A 130 -10.64 -15.49 2.08
CA LEU A 130 -10.55 -15.74 0.65
C LEU A 130 -10.24 -17.20 0.31
N ARG A 131 -9.29 -17.82 1.04
CA ARG A 131 -8.96 -19.23 0.87
C ARG A 131 -10.15 -20.14 1.15
N SER A 132 -10.88 -19.88 2.24
CA SER A 132 -12.07 -20.67 2.62
C SER A 132 -13.19 -20.60 1.58
N ALA A 133 -13.33 -19.45 0.90
CA ALA A 133 -14.33 -19.24 -0.12
C ALA A 133 -13.92 -19.79 -1.51
N GLY A 134 -12.83 -20.56 -1.60
CA GLY A 134 -12.38 -21.19 -2.85
C GLY A 134 -11.64 -20.25 -3.79
N TYR A 135 -11.39 -18.99 -3.40
CA TYR A 135 -10.39 -18.16 -4.05
C TYR A 135 -9.02 -18.68 -3.62
N LEU A 136 -8.58 -19.73 -4.31
CA LEU A 136 -7.25 -20.33 -4.22
C LEU A 136 -6.41 -19.91 -5.44
N PRO A 137 -5.76 -18.74 -5.35
CA PRO A 137 -4.59 -18.40 -6.15
C PRO A 137 -3.44 -19.32 -5.76
N MET A 138 -3.38 -20.50 -6.38
CA MET A 138 -2.26 -21.45 -6.29
C MET A 138 -1.63 -21.57 -7.68
N SER A 139 -0.91 -20.53 -8.09
CA SER A 139 -0.39 -20.46 -9.47
C SER A 139 1.07 -20.00 -9.54
N GLY A 140 1.76 -20.07 -8.41
CA GLY A 140 3.06 -19.46 -8.20
C GLY A 140 2.98 -18.01 -7.74
N GLN A 141 4.09 -17.52 -7.18
CA GLN A 141 4.22 -16.18 -6.63
C GLN A 141 5.06 -15.28 -7.53
N ILE A 142 4.64 -14.05 -7.71
CA ILE A 142 5.46 -12.99 -8.30
C ILE A 142 5.87 -12.08 -7.15
N LEU A 143 7.18 -11.91 -6.96
CA LEU A 143 7.70 -10.88 -6.07
C LEU A 143 8.04 -9.64 -6.89
N ASP A 144 7.42 -8.52 -6.57
CA ASP A 144 7.83 -7.21 -7.03
C ASP A 144 8.62 -6.49 -5.94
N ALA A 145 9.68 -5.78 -6.33
CA ALA A 145 10.54 -5.02 -5.43
C ALA A 145 10.66 -3.59 -5.96
N THR A 146 9.77 -2.72 -5.50
CA THR A 146 9.68 -1.33 -5.97
C THR A 146 10.42 -0.39 -5.04
N LEU A 147 11.28 0.46 -5.61
CA LEU A 147 11.99 1.52 -4.89
C LEU A 147 11.06 2.71 -4.61
N VAL A 148 10.98 3.13 -3.35
CA VAL A 148 10.16 4.25 -2.88
C VAL A 148 11.08 5.37 -2.40
N ALA A 149 10.94 6.55 -2.99
CA ALA A 149 11.84 7.67 -2.72
C ALA A 149 11.53 8.29 -1.36
N ALA A 150 12.58 8.56 -0.57
CA ALA A 150 12.46 9.32 0.67
C ALA A 150 13.06 10.73 0.49
N PRO A 151 12.60 11.74 1.26
CA PRO A 151 13.20 13.06 1.26
C PRO A 151 14.70 13.01 1.59
N LYS A 152 15.54 13.57 0.71
CA LYS A 152 17.01 13.58 0.91
C LYS A 152 17.37 14.53 2.05
N GLN A 153 18.02 14.01 3.07
CA GLN A 153 18.37 14.78 4.27
C GLN A 153 19.84 15.21 4.26
N ARG A 154 20.10 16.46 4.65
CA ARG A 154 21.46 16.96 4.90
C ARG A 154 21.87 16.57 6.32
N ASN A 155 22.81 15.64 6.41
CA ASN A 155 23.42 15.16 7.66
C ASN A 155 24.96 15.22 7.54
N THR A 156 25.65 15.47 8.64
CA THR A 156 27.12 15.44 8.72
C THR A 156 27.65 14.00 8.59
N ASN A 157 28.95 13.83 8.38
CA ASN A 157 29.54 12.49 8.27
C ASN A 157 29.48 11.71 9.58
N ALA A 158 29.61 12.39 10.73
CA ALA A 158 29.43 11.79 12.05
C ALA A 158 27.99 11.30 12.25
N GLU A 159 26.99 12.16 11.98
CA GLU A 159 25.57 11.78 12.05
C GLU A 159 25.26 10.59 11.13
N LYS A 160 25.83 10.54 9.92
CA LYS A 160 25.65 9.40 9.00
C LYS A 160 26.23 8.09 9.56
N ALA A 161 27.36 8.15 10.28
CA ALA A 161 27.97 6.97 10.88
C ALA A 161 27.08 6.38 11.98
N ASP A 162 26.54 7.24 12.85
CA ASP A 162 25.62 6.80 13.90
C ASP A 162 24.32 6.23 13.35
N LEU A 163 23.73 6.90 12.34
CA LEU A 163 22.53 6.38 11.67
C LEU A 163 22.78 5.02 11.01
N ARG A 164 23.94 4.81 10.38
CA ARG A 164 24.33 3.48 9.83
C ARG A 164 24.46 2.42 10.90
N ALA A 165 24.94 2.78 12.08
CA ALA A 165 25.03 1.89 13.25
C ALA A 165 23.69 1.71 13.98
N GLY A 166 22.60 2.33 13.51
CA GLY A 166 21.28 2.27 14.16
C GLY A 166 21.16 3.15 15.41
N ARG A 167 22.16 3.99 15.70
CA ARG A 167 22.15 4.90 16.85
C ARG A 167 21.54 6.25 16.47
N ILE A 168 20.99 6.93 17.47
CA ILE A 168 20.50 8.30 17.35
C ILE A 168 21.68 9.23 17.71
N PRO A 169 22.09 10.16 16.82
CA PRO A 169 23.11 11.15 17.15
C PRO A 169 22.75 11.89 18.44
N GLU A 170 23.72 12.10 19.33
CA GLU A 170 23.51 12.69 20.66
C GLU A 170 22.84 14.08 20.56
N ASP A 171 23.31 14.92 19.63
CA ASP A 171 22.75 16.24 19.30
C ASP A 171 21.26 16.25 18.90
N TRP A 172 20.68 15.08 18.59
CA TRP A 172 19.28 14.94 18.18
C TRP A 172 18.40 14.48 19.34
N GLN A 173 18.97 13.83 20.36
CA GLN A 173 18.21 13.35 21.52
C GLN A 173 17.59 14.53 22.28
N ASP A 174 18.35 15.63 22.40
CA ASP A 174 17.90 16.87 23.04
C ASP A 174 16.96 17.72 22.17
N LYS A 175 16.64 17.27 20.95
CA LYS A 175 15.82 18.02 19.97
C LYS A 175 14.69 17.16 19.38
N PRO A 176 13.58 16.97 20.12
CA PRO A 176 12.47 16.12 19.70
C PRO A 176 11.88 16.50 18.33
N SER A 177 11.80 17.80 18.04
CA SER A 177 11.30 18.32 16.75
C SER A 177 12.24 18.02 15.59
N LYS A 178 13.56 17.97 15.82
CA LYS A 178 14.52 17.56 14.80
C LYS A 178 14.38 16.07 14.55
N LEU A 179 14.20 15.28 15.60
CA LEU A 179 14.12 13.83 15.52
C LEU A 179 12.89 13.34 14.76
N SER A 180 11.72 13.97 14.94
CA SER A 180 10.49 13.62 14.21
C SER A 180 10.55 13.92 12.70
N HIS A 181 11.31 14.95 12.29
CA HIS A 181 11.50 15.29 10.88
C HIS A 181 12.60 14.47 10.18
N LYS A 182 13.43 13.74 10.93
CA LYS A 182 14.57 13.00 10.39
C LYS A 182 14.20 11.55 10.11
N ASP A 183 14.46 11.11 8.87
CA ASP A 183 14.33 9.72 8.48
C ASP A 183 15.63 9.00 8.85
N ARG A 184 15.54 8.08 9.80
CA ARG A 184 16.68 7.34 10.33
C ARG A 184 16.91 6.00 9.64
N HIS A 185 15.94 5.50 8.87
CA HIS A 185 15.95 4.14 8.35
C HIS A 185 16.19 4.07 6.85
N ALA A 186 15.85 5.12 6.08
CA ALA A 186 16.14 5.19 4.65
C ALA A 186 17.66 5.08 4.37
N ARG A 187 18.01 4.38 3.28
CA ARG A 187 19.41 4.17 2.87
C ARG A 187 19.59 4.47 1.38
N TRP A 188 20.85 4.63 0.99
CA TRP A 188 21.25 4.82 -0.41
C TRP A 188 21.45 3.47 -1.09
N THR A 189 21.02 3.36 -2.34
CA THR A 189 21.29 2.23 -3.22
C THR A 189 21.65 2.73 -4.61
N LEU A 190 22.16 1.83 -5.46
CA LEU A 190 22.45 2.09 -6.86
C LEU A 190 21.48 1.30 -7.72
N LYS A 191 20.67 2.01 -8.52
CA LYS A 191 19.84 1.39 -9.55
C LYS A 191 20.64 1.30 -10.84
N PHE A 192 20.98 0.08 -11.24
CA PHE A 192 21.64 -0.17 -12.51
C PHE A 192 20.60 -0.30 -13.62
N THR A 193 20.77 0.47 -14.69
CA THR A 193 19.98 0.38 -15.91
C THR A 193 20.90 -0.04 -17.02
N LYS A 194 20.59 -1.17 -17.67
CA LYS A 194 21.38 -1.63 -18.80
C LYS A 194 21.29 -0.61 -19.94
N ALA A 195 22.44 -0.35 -20.57
CA ALA A 195 22.47 0.43 -21.79
C ALA A 195 21.51 -0.19 -22.83
N LYS A 196 20.59 0.63 -23.36
CA LYS A 196 19.75 0.25 -24.51
C LYS A 196 20.38 0.79 -25.78
N GLN A 197 20.29 0.02 -26.85
CA GLN A 197 20.68 0.48 -28.18
C GLN A 197 19.87 1.72 -28.54
N GLN A 198 20.56 2.78 -28.97
CA GLN A 198 19.91 4.00 -29.43
C GLN A 198 19.32 3.79 -30.82
N ASP A 199 18.35 4.62 -31.21
CA ASP A 199 17.64 4.50 -32.50
C ASP A 199 18.58 4.65 -33.71
N ASP A 200 19.80 5.19 -33.51
CA ASP A 200 20.86 5.31 -34.52
C ASP A 200 21.70 4.03 -34.70
N GLY A 201 21.35 2.94 -33.99
CA GLY A 201 22.06 1.67 -34.03
C GLY A 201 23.32 1.61 -33.16
N THR A 202 23.76 2.72 -32.55
CA THR A 202 24.89 2.73 -31.62
C THR A 202 24.49 2.16 -30.26
N MET A 203 25.34 1.29 -29.72
CA MET A 203 25.21 0.84 -28.34
C MET A 203 25.97 1.78 -27.40
N PRO A 204 25.31 2.49 -26.47
CA PRO A 204 26.03 3.16 -25.40
C PRO A 204 26.83 2.12 -24.61
N SER A 205 28.11 2.37 -24.38
CA SER A 205 29.08 1.38 -23.89
C SER A 205 29.02 1.11 -22.39
N ARG A 206 28.16 1.81 -21.63
CA ARG A 206 28.17 1.78 -20.16
C ARG A 206 26.77 1.72 -19.60
N ASP A 207 26.58 0.79 -18.67
CA ASP A 207 25.39 0.75 -17.82
C ASP A 207 25.30 2.02 -16.97
N LEU A 208 24.07 2.52 -16.79
CA LEU A 208 23.81 3.71 -16.01
C LEU A 208 23.51 3.31 -14.56
N ALA A 209 24.36 3.72 -13.63
CA ALA A 209 24.10 3.60 -12.19
C ALA A 209 23.47 4.89 -11.66
N ILE A 210 22.18 4.85 -11.33
CA ILE A 210 21.45 6.00 -10.78
C ILE A 210 21.39 5.85 -9.24
N PRO A 211 21.95 6.78 -8.47
CA PRO A 211 21.84 6.73 -7.01
C PRO A 211 20.41 7.04 -6.57
N PHE A 212 19.87 6.17 -5.71
CA PHE A 212 18.52 6.27 -5.17
C PHE A 212 18.56 6.28 -3.65
N PHE A 213 17.78 7.16 -3.03
CA PHE A 213 17.67 7.26 -1.56
C PHE A 213 16.23 6.99 -1.14
N GLY A 214 16.05 6.02 -0.24
CA GLY A 214 14.73 5.73 0.31
C GLY A 214 14.59 4.30 0.80
N TYR A 215 13.45 3.72 0.47
CA TYR A 215 13.02 2.38 0.85
C TYR A 215 12.81 1.49 -0.37
N LYS A 216 12.62 0.20 -0.09
CA LYS A 216 12.18 -0.79 -1.05
C LYS A 216 10.96 -1.51 -0.47
N SER A 217 9.85 -1.43 -1.20
CA SER A 217 8.63 -2.17 -0.92
C SER A 217 8.68 -3.49 -1.67
N HIS A 218 8.75 -4.59 -0.93
CA HIS A 218 8.66 -5.94 -1.47
C HIS A 218 7.22 -6.39 -1.37
N VAL A 219 6.62 -6.79 -2.48
CA VAL A 219 5.23 -7.26 -2.54
C VAL A 219 5.21 -8.62 -3.21
N SER A 220 4.74 -9.63 -2.48
CA SER A 220 4.47 -10.95 -3.02
C SER A 220 3.01 -11.03 -3.45
N ILE A 221 2.79 -11.23 -4.74
CA ILE A 221 1.46 -11.45 -5.31
C ILE A 221 1.32 -12.88 -5.82
N ASP A 222 0.09 -13.40 -5.85
CA ASP A 222 -0.21 -14.58 -6.65
C ASP A 222 -0.19 -14.27 -8.15
N ARG A 223 0.25 -15.23 -8.98
CA ARG A 223 0.35 -15.05 -10.43
C ARG A 223 -0.98 -15.01 -11.20
N LYS A 224 -1.99 -15.80 -10.82
CA LYS A 224 -3.26 -15.99 -11.54
C LYS A 224 -4.25 -14.89 -11.25
N PHE A 225 -4.40 -14.52 -9.99
CA PHE A 225 -5.37 -13.52 -9.55
C PHE A 225 -4.73 -12.20 -9.10
N ARG A 226 -3.38 -12.12 -9.04
CA ARG A 226 -2.62 -10.91 -8.66
C ARG A 226 -2.91 -10.41 -7.25
N PHE A 227 -3.37 -11.29 -6.36
CA PHE A 227 -3.64 -10.93 -4.97
C PHE A 227 -2.34 -10.73 -4.20
N ILE A 228 -2.25 -9.60 -3.49
CA ILE A 228 -1.18 -9.40 -2.51
C ILE A 228 -1.35 -10.41 -1.38
N ARG A 229 -0.33 -11.24 -1.18
CA ARG A 229 -0.27 -12.22 -0.10
C ARG A 229 0.53 -11.69 1.07
N LYS A 230 1.70 -11.13 0.76
CA LYS A 230 2.65 -10.63 1.74
C LYS A 230 3.34 -9.39 1.21
N TRP A 231 3.69 -8.48 2.10
CA TRP A 231 4.52 -7.35 1.75
C TRP A 231 5.50 -7.06 2.88
N LYS A 232 6.62 -6.42 2.54
CA LYS A 232 7.64 -6.02 3.50
C LYS A 232 8.31 -4.75 3.02
N THR A 233 8.39 -3.75 3.89
CA THR A 233 9.16 -2.55 3.62
C THR A 233 10.54 -2.67 4.24
N THR A 234 11.57 -2.38 3.46
CA THR A 234 12.98 -2.40 3.87
C THR A 234 13.66 -1.12 3.41
N ASP A 235 14.85 -0.81 3.93
CA ASP A 235 15.65 0.26 3.37
C ASP A 235 16.08 -0.06 1.92
N ALA A 236 16.34 0.95 1.10
CA ALA A 236 16.62 0.73 -0.31
C ALA A 236 17.91 -0.08 -0.58
N ALA A 237 18.84 -0.15 0.38
CA ALA A 237 20.09 -0.88 0.25
C ALA A 237 19.93 -2.39 0.56
N ALA A 238 18.79 -2.80 1.11
CA ALA A 238 18.51 -4.20 1.40
C ALA A 238 18.54 -5.05 0.11
N SER A 239 19.28 -6.16 0.17
CA SER A 239 19.36 -7.15 -0.92
C SER A 239 18.09 -7.99 -1.00
N ASP A 240 17.49 -8.06 -2.18
CA ASP A 240 16.21 -8.72 -2.43
C ASP A 240 16.27 -10.22 -2.13
N GLY A 241 17.38 -10.86 -2.50
CA GLY A 241 17.59 -12.29 -2.31
C GLY A 241 17.57 -12.73 -0.84
N ALA A 242 18.07 -11.88 0.07
CA ALA A 242 18.02 -12.15 1.50
C ALA A 242 16.59 -12.07 2.05
N ARG A 243 15.78 -11.15 1.53
CA ARG A 243 14.41 -10.89 2.02
C ARG A 243 13.42 -11.96 1.58
N LEU A 244 13.68 -12.66 0.47
CA LEU A 244 12.90 -13.84 0.04
C LEU A 244 12.76 -14.89 1.15
N ARG A 245 13.81 -15.09 1.95
CA ARG A 245 13.87 -16.09 3.02
C ARG A 245 13.25 -15.60 4.34
N GLU A 246 12.99 -14.30 4.46
CA GLU A 246 12.44 -13.67 5.67
C GLU A 246 10.91 -13.60 5.63
N GLY A 247 10.28 -14.66 5.14
CA GLY A 247 8.83 -14.82 5.18
C GLY A 247 8.06 -14.16 4.04
N LEU A 248 8.71 -13.53 3.04
CA LEU A 248 8.02 -12.96 1.86
C LEU A 248 7.42 -14.03 0.94
N LEU A 249 8.03 -15.21 0.89
CA LEU A 249 7.49 -16.36 0.18
C LEU A 249 6.46 -17.10 1.05
N ASP A 250 5.39 -17.56 0.42
CA ASP A 250 4.44 -18.49 1.00
C ASP A 250 4.69 -19.86 0.41
N LYS A 251 5.26 -20.77 1.23
CA LYS A 251 5.57 -22.14 0.80
C LYS A 251 4.32 -22.96 0.48
N THR A 252 3.14 -22.51 0.92
CA THR A 252 1.85 -23.14 0.61
C THR A 252 1.27 -22.68 -0.73
N ASN A 253 1.91 -21.69 -1.40
CA ASN A 253 1.50 -21.15 -2.69
C ASN A 253 2.48 -21.56 -3.80
N THR A 254 2.55 -22.87 -4.05
CA THR A 254 3.26 -23.48 -5.19
C THR A 254 2.31 -23.73 -6.35
#